data_AF-A0A962V197-F1
#
_entry.id   AF-A0A962V197-F1
#
_cell.length_a   1.000
_cell.length_b   1.000
_cell.length_c   1.000
_cell.angle_alpha   90.00
_cell.angle_beta   90.00
_cell.angle_gamma   90.00
#
_symmetry.space_group_name_H-M   'P 1'
#
loop_
_entity.id
_entity.type
_entity.pdbx_description
1 polymer ?
#
loop_
_entity_poly.entity_id
_entity_poly.type
_entity_poly.pdbx_seq_one_letter_code
_entity_poly.pdbx_strand_id
1 'polypeptide(L)'
;MNQDYKVKDIALADWGRKEIEIAETEMPGLMALREEYGAQQPLAGARIVGCLHMTIQTAVLIETLKALGAEVRWSSCNIFSTQDHAAAAIAATGVPVFAWKGETEEEYWWCVEQTIQGPNGWTPNMILDDGGDLTQLMHDKYPELLQEVRGVSEETTTGVHRLYDMARKGTLACPAINVNDS
;
A
#
# COMPACT_ATOMS: atom_id res chain seq x y z
N MET A 1 -14.95 12.28 16.00
CA MET A 1 -14.25 12.23 14.70
C MET A 1 -14.05 10.77 14.40
N ASN A 2 -14.58 10.25 13.29
CA ASN A 2 -14.31 8.86 12.90
C ASN A 2 -12.82 8.75 12.57
N GLN A 3 -12.17 7.73 13.14
CA GLN A 3 -10.77 7.40 12.85
C GLN A 3 -10.70 6.84 11.43
N ASP A 4 -9.85 7.41 10.57
CA ASP A 4 -9.65 6.98 9.17
C ASP A 4 -8.61 5.86 9.10
N TYR A 5 -8.84 4.80 9.90
CA TYR A 5 -8.09 3.56 9.91
C TYR A 5 -8.94 2.48 10.58
N LYS A 6 -8.61 1.20 10.35
CA LYS A 6 -9.15 0.08 11.12
C LYS A 6 -8.07 -0.98 11.28
N VAL A 7 -7.62 -1.13 12.52
CA VAL A 7 -6.63 -2.13 12.94
C VAL A 7 -7.16 -2.86 14.16
N LYS A 8 -6.58 -4.02 14.49
CA LYS A 8 -7.07 -4.86 15.58
C LYS A 8 -6.98 -4.21 16.96
N ASP A 9 -5.82 -3.64 17.27
CA ASP A 9 -5.54 -3.02 18.55
C ASP A 9 -4.48 -1.92 18.40
N ILE A 10 -4.91 -0.66 18.53
CA ILE A 10 -4.03 0.49 18.42
C ILE A 10 -3.01 0.57 19.57
N ALA A 11 -3.25 -0.10 20.70
CA ALA A 11 -2.32 -0.13 21.83
C ALA A 11 -1.01 -0.88 21.53
N LEU A 12 -0.95 -1.63 20.42
CA LEU A 12 0.25 -2.32 19.96
C LEU A 12 1.27 -1.40 19.26
N ALA A 13 0.94 -0.13 19.04
CA ALA A 13 1.75 0.81 18.27
C ALA A 13 3.18 0.97 18.83
N ASP A 14 3.36 1.05 20.15
CA ASP A 14 4.68 1.22 20.77
C ASP A 14 5.59 -0.01 20.56
N TRP A 15 5.00 -1.20 20.51
CA TRP A 15 5.74 -2.42 20.18
C TRP A 15 6.11 -2.43 18.70
N GLY A 16 5.15 -2.14 17.82
CA GLY A 16 5.41 -2.04 16.38
C GLY A 16 6.49 -1.03 16.05
N ARG A 17 6.51 0.14 16.70
CA ARG A 17 7.57 1.15 16.52
C ARG A 17 8.96 0.58 16.84
N LYS A 18 9.12 -0.13 17.95
CA LYS A 18 10.41 -0.74 18.32
C LYS A 18 10.88 -1.76 17.29
N GLU A 19 9.97 -2.57 16.74
CA GLU A 19 10.32 -3.52 15.69
C GLU A 19 10.63 -2.85 14.35
N ILE A 20 9.93 -1.76 14.01
CA ILE A 20 10.25 -0.93 12.82
C ILE A 20 11.67 -0.37 12.95
N GLU A 21 12.03 0.22 14.09
CA GLU A 21 13.39 0.75 14.32
C GLU A 21 14.48 -0.32 14.18
N ILE A 22 14.20 -1.56 14.63
CA ILE A 22 15.10 -2.70 14.43
C ILE A 22 15.15 -3.10 12.94
N ALA A 23 14.00 -3.15 12.26
CA ALA A 23 13.95 -3.54 10.86
C ALA A 23 14.65 -2.53 9.95
N GLU A 24 14.63 -1.23 10.27
CA GLU A 24 15.37 -0.20 9.53
C GLU A 24 16.88 -0.49 9.47
N THR A 25 17.47 -1.11 10.51
CA THR A 25 18.90 -1.49 10.48
C THR A 25 19.20 -2.63 9.52
N GLU A 26 18.19 -3.44 9.17
CA GLU A 26 18.29 -4.58 8.25
C GLU A 26 17.73 -4.26 6.84
N MET A 27 17.30 -3.01 6.59
CA MET A 27 16.74 -2.57 5.31
C MET A 27 17.55 -1.40 4.70
N PRO A 28 18.87 -1.58 4.45
CA PRO A 28 19.77 -0.50 4.07
C PRO A 28 19.38 0.16 2.73
N GLY A 29 18.76 -0.58 1.81
CA GLY A 29 18.31 -0.02 0.53
C GLY A 29 17.22 1.05 0.71
N LEU A 30 16.22 0.79 1.56
CA LEU A 30 15.18 1.79 1.85
C LEU A 30 15.75 2.98 2.62
N MET A 31 16.66 2.74 3.56
CA MET A 31 17.30 3.82 4.31
C MET A 31 18.15 4.72 3.41
N ALA A 32 18.91 4.13 2.47
CA ALA A 32 19.67 4.88 1.48
C ALA A 32 18.76 5.74 0.58
N LEU A 33 17.61 5.21 0.15
CA LEU A 33 16.64 6.00 -0.63
C LEU A 33 16.12 7.21 0.16
N ARG A 34 15.81 7.03 1.45
CA ARG A 34 15.39 8.14 2.33
C ARG A 34 16.49 9.21 2.42
N GLU A 35 17.74 8.80 2.59
CA GLU A 35 18.88 9.71 2.68
C GLU A 35 19.11 10.47 1.36
N GLU A 36 19.13 9.76 0.23
CA GLU A 36 19.45 10.31 -1.08
C GLU A 36 18.34 11.24 -1.62
N TYR A 37 17.08 10.84 -1.46
CA TYR A 37 15.94 11.51 -2.10
C TYR A 37 15.02 12.26 -1.13
N GLY A 38 15.21 12.13 0.19
CA GLY A 38 14.37 12.78 1.18
C GLY A 38 14.32 14.30 1.00
N ALA A 39 15.44 14.97 0.72
CA ALA A 39 15.42 16.42 0.47
C ALA A 39 14.74 16.80 -0.86
N GLN A 40 14.72 15.90 -1.84
CA GLN A 40 14.19 16.15 -3.18
C GLN A 40 12.67 15.96 -3.25
N GLN A 41 12.09 15.20 -2.31
CA GLN A 41 10.66 14.87 -2.25
C GLN A 41 10.11 14.40 -3.62
N PRO A 42 10.70 13.38 -4.26
CA PRO A 42 10.34 12.99 -5.62
C PRO A 42 8.90 12.46 -5.74
N LEU A 43 8.29 12.02 -4.64
CA LEU A 43 6.91 11.56 -4.58
C LEU A 43 5.94 12.64 -4.11
N ALA A 44 6.36 13.91 -4.01
CA ALA A 44 5.46 15.01 -3.69
C ALA A 44 4.27 15.05 -4.66
N GLY A 45 3.06 14.97 -4.11
CA GLY A 45 1.80 14.92 -4.87
C GLY A 45 1.40 13.52 -5.35
N ALA A 46 2.21 12.49 -5.10
CA ALA A 46 1.80 11.11 -5.27
C ALA A 46 0.81 10.74 -4.15
N ARG A 47 -0.30 10.12 -4.55
CA ARG A 47 -1.34 9.55 -3.70
C ARG A 47 -1.37 8.07 -3.98
N ILE A 48 -0.60 7.32 -3.19
CA ILE A 48 -0.33 5.91 -3.38
C ILE A 48 -1.36 5.11 -2.59
N VAL A 49 -2.09 4.26 -3.30
CA VAL A 49 -2.88 3.18 -2.70
C VAL A 49 -2.06 1.90 -2.71
N GLY A 50 -1.88 1.28 -1.55
CA GLY A 50 -1.09 0.06 -1.38
C GLY A 50 -1.96 -1.13 -0.98
N CYS A 51 -1.78 -2.26 -1.67
CA CYS A 51 -2.34 -3.56 -1.29
C CYS A 51 -1.22 -4.60 -1.27
N LEU A 52 -0.58 -4.73 -0.11
CA LEU A 52 0.59 -5.59 0.12
C LEU A 52 0.56 -6.01 1.59
N HIS A 53 1.03 -7.22 1.91
CA HIS A 53 1.12 -7.73 3.27
C HIS A 53 1.49 -6.65 4.31
N MET A 54 0.62 -6.39 5.29
CA MET A 54 0.84 -5.35 6.30
C MET A 54 1.77 -5.85 7.42
N THR A 55 3.07 -5.86 7.15
CA THR A 55 4.15 -6.33 8.04
C THR A 55 5.03 -5.19 8.55
N ILE A 56 5.99 -5.49 9.43
CA ILE A 56 7.03 -4.54 9.83
C ILE A 56 7.88 -4.07 8.64
N GLN A 57 8.21 -4.96 7.70
CA GLN A 57 8.98 -4.60 6.51
C GLN A 57 8.20 -3.63 5.62
N THR A 58 6.91 -3.89 5.45
CA THR A 58 6.01 -3.01 4.71
C THR A 58 5.80 -1.68 5.44
N ALA A 59 5.81 -1.67 6.77
CA ALA A 59 5.80 -0.42 7.55
C ALA A 59 7.03 0.46 7.21
N VAL A 60 8.23 -0.12 7.11
CA VAL A 60 9.43 0.60 6.66
C VAL A 60 9.28 1.12 5.21
N LEU A 61 8.66 0.34 4.32
CA LEU A 61 8.32 0.79 2.96
C LEU A 61 7.36 1.99 2.97
N ILE A 62 6.24 1.91 3.69
CA ILE A 62 5.24 2.99 3.82
C ILE A 62 5.90 4.27 4.33
N GLU A 63 6.71 4.17 5.39
CA GLU A 63 7.41 5.34 5.94
C GLU A 63 8.47 5.89 4.98
N THR A 64 9.07 5.05 4.14
CA THR A 64 9.96 5.50 3.05
C THR A 64 9.19 6.29 2.01
N LEU A 65 8.05 5.79 1.52
CA LEU A 65 7.21 6.50 0.55
C LEU A 65 6.79 7.88 1.08
N LYS A 66 6.39 7.94 2.35
CA LYS A 66 6.06 9.20 3.02
C LYS A 66 7.27 10.13 3.18
N ALA A 67 8.42 9.60 3.59
CA ALA A 67 9.65 10.37 3.70
C ALA A 67 10.08 10.98 2.36
N LEU A 68 9.67 10.37 1.24
CA LEU A 68 9.89 10.86 -0.12
C LEU A 68 8.76 11.77 -0.66
N GLY A 69 7.73 12.07 0.15
CA GLY A 69 6.70 13.07 -0.14
C GLY A 69 5.33 12.52 -0.54
N ALA A 70 5.13 11.20 -0.52
CA ALA A 70 3.84 10.60 -0.88
C ALA A 70 2.80 10.73 0.23
N GLU A 71 1.53 10.85 -0.17
CA GLU A 71 0.38 10.49 0.65
C GLU A 71 0.05 9.00 0.41
N VAL A 72 -0.26 8.26 1.47
CA VAL A 72 -0.38 6.81 1.42
C VAL A 72 -1.64 6.34 2.14
N ARG A 73 -2.35 5.38 1.55
CA ARG A 73 -3.41 4.56 2.20
C ARG A 73 -3.11 3.09 1.94
N TRP A 74 -3.38 2.21 2.92
CA TRP A 74 -2.89 0.84 2.86
C TRP A 74 -3.90 -0.22 3.33
N SER A 75 -3.93 -1.35 2.63
CA SER A 75 -4.56 -2.60 3.04
C SER A 75 -3.59 -3.76 2.87
N SER A 76 -3.86 -4.88 3.53
CA SER A 76 -3.13 -6.12 3.31
C SER A 76 -3.63 -6.82 2.03
N CYS A 77 -2.79 -7.59 1.35
CA CYS A 77 -3.18 -8.47 0.23
C CYS A 77 -3.51 -9.91 0.68
N ASN A 78 -3.45 -10.20 1.99
CA ASN A 78 -3.79 -11.52 2.52
C ASN A 78 -4.29 -11.46 3.98
N ILE A 79 -5.44 -12.11 4.21
CA ILE A 79 -6.17 -12.14 5.49
C ILE A 79 -5.38 -12.61 6.72
N PHE A 80 -4.28 -13.34 6.56
CA PHE A 80 -3.47 -13.87 7.67
C PHE A 80 -2.08 -13.25 7.80
N SER A 81 -1.68 -12.43 6.82
CA SER A 81 -0.31 -11.92 6.72
C SER A 81 -0.05 -10.71 7.60
N THR A 82 -1.08 -9.97 7.98
CA THR A 82 -0.96 -8.76 8.79
C THR A 82 -0.27 -9.05 10.12
N GLN A 83 0.71 -8.22 10.46
CA GLN A 83 1.29 -8.13 11.79
C GLN A 83 0.58 -6.98 12.51
N ASP A 84 -0.29 -7.31 13.46
CA ASP A 84 -1.21 -6.35 14.09
C ASP A 84 -0.49 -5.15 14.73
N HIS A 85 0.70 -5.38 15.31
CA HIS A 85 1.54 -4.33 15.88
C HIS A 85 2.18 -3.43 14.82
N ALA A 86 2.54 -3.95 13.64
CA ALA A 86 2.99 -3.14 12.51
C ALA A 86 1.87 -2.24 12.00
N ALA A 87 0.68 -2.80 11.80
CA ALA A 87 -0.51 -2.05 11.38
C ALA A 87 -0.85 -0.93 12.38
N ALA A 88 -0.83 -1.25 13.69
CA ALA A 88 -1.05 -0.27 14.75
C ALA A 88 -0.01 0.85 14.76
N ALA A 89 1.28 0.51 14.60
CA ALA A 89 2.36 1.50 14.57
C ALA A 89 2.22 2.47 13.39
N ILE A 90 1.86 1.98 12.20
CA ILE A 90 1.62 2.84 11.04
C ILE A 90 0.37 3.69 11.20
N ALA A 91 -0.74 3.10 11.68
CA ALA A 91 -1.97 3.85 11.97
C ALA A 91 -1.73 5.00 12.96
N ALA A 92 -0.91 4.77 14.00
CA ALA A 92 -0.54 5.79 14.98
C ALA A 92 0.25 6.97 14.39
N THR A 93 0.90 6.80 13.22
CA THR A 93 1.55 7.92 12.49
C THR A 93 0.57 8.79 11.69
N GLY A 94 -0.72 8.45 11.70
CA GLY A 94 -1.78 9.10 10.92
C GLY A 94 -1.92 8.58 9.49
N VAL A 95 -1.25 7.48 9.12
CA VAL A 95 -1.48 6.81 7.84
C VAL A 95 -2.74 5.95 7.93
N PRO A 96 -3.69 6.09 6.99
CA PRO A 96 -4.84 5.21 6.90
C PRO A 96 -4.43 3.77 6.58
N VAL A 97 -4.62 2.88 7.56
CA VAL A 97 -4.39 1.44 7.42
C VAL A 97 -5.68 0.69 7.75
N PHE A 98 -6.08 -0.19 6.83
CA PHE A 98 -7.23 -1.06 6.97
C PHE A 98 -6.72 -2.50 6.86
N ALA A 99 -6.27 -3.05 7.98
CA ALA A 99 -5.69 -4.38 8.02
C ALA A 99 -5.64 -4.94 9.45
N TRP A 100 -5.98 -6.22 9.61
CA TRP A 100 -5.71 -7.01 10.82
C TRP A 100 -5.51 -8.49 10.49
N LYS A 101 -4.86 -9.22 11.40
CA LYS A 101 -4.68 -10.65 11.22
C LYS A 101 -5.98 -11.41 11.50
N GLY A 102 -6.39 -12.25 10.55
CA GLY A 102 -7.58 -13.08 10.64
C GLY A 102 -8.85 -12.37 10.16
N GLU A 103 -8.73 -11.46 9.20
CA GLU A 103 -9.88 -10.92 8.46
C GLU A 103 -10.73 -12.07 7.86
N THR A 104 -12.04 -11.85 7.82
CA THR A 104 -12.92 -12.58 6.91
C THR A 104 -12.73 -12.08 5.47
N GLU A 105 -13.19 -12.85 4.48
CA GLU A 105 -13.12 -12.42 3.07
C GLU A 105 -13.92 -11.13 2.81
N GLU A 106 -15.06 -10.95 3.48
CA GLU A 106 -15.84 -9.71 3.38
C GLU A 106 -15.07 -8.51 3.94
N GLU A 107 -14.40 -8.70 5.08
CA GLU A 107 -13.58 -7.65 5.69
C GLU A 107 -12.35 -7.32 4.83
N TYR A 108 -11.73 -8.32 4.20
CA TYR A 108 -10.63 -8.12 3.27
C TYR A 108 -11.01 -7.18 2.13
N TRP A 109 -12.07 -7.50 1.40
CA TRP A 109 -12.52 -6.65 0.29
C TRP A 109 -12.98 -5.28 0.77
N TRP A 110 -13.62 -5.20 1.94
CA TRP A 110 -13.95 -3.93 2.57
C TRP A 110 -12.69 -3.09 2.85
N CYS A 111 -11.63 -3.71 3.38
CA CYS A 111 -10.35 -3.06 3.65
C CYS A 111 -9.72 -2.52 2.36
N VAL A 112 -9.64 -3.32 1.30
CA VAL A 112 -9.13 -2.88 0.00
C VAL A 112 -9.95 -1.68 -0.51
N GLU A 113 -11.29 -1.74 -0.46
CA GLU A 113 -12.15 -0.63 -0.89
C GLU A 113 -11.97 0.65 -0.05
N GLN A 114 -11.72 0.55 1.27
CA GLN A 114 -11.48 1.73 2.12
C GLN A 114 -10.20 2.50 1.75
N THR A 115 -9.26 1.86 1.03
CA THR A 115 -8.03 2.52 0.60
C THR A 115 -8.22 3.36 -0.68
N ILE A 116 -9.25 3.09 -1.48
CA ILE A 116 -9.46 3.72 -2.81
C ILE A 116 -9.99 5.14 -2.66
N GLN A 117 -10.84 5.41 -1.66
CA GLN A 117 -11.38 6.74 -1.42
C GLN A 117 -11.09 7.15 0.02
N GLY A 118 -10.64 8.39 0.20
CA GLY A 118 -10.34 8.96 1.51
C GLY A 118 -11.08 10.27 1.76
N PRO A 119 -10.86 10.88 2.95
CA PRO A 119 -11.48 12.15 3.31
C PRO A 119 -11.07 13.26 2.35
N ASN A 120 -11.90 14.31 2.26
CA ASN A 120 -11.66 15.50 1.43
C ASN A 120 -11.48 15.19 -0.07
N GLY A 121 -12.09 14.12 -0.58
CA GLY A 121 -12.03 13.75 -1.99
C GLY A 121 -10.71 13.11 -2.40
N TRP A 122 -9.96 12.55 -1.44
CA TRP A 122 -8.73 11.81 -1.74
C TRP A 122 -9.04 10.60 -2.62
N THR A 123 -8.34 10.49 -3.74
CA THR A 123 -8.35 9.33 -4.65
C THR A 123 -6.93 9.05 -5.13
N PRO A 124 -6.55 7.80 -5.42
CA PRO A 124 -5.19 7.47 -5.78
C PRO A 124 -4.82 7.99 -7.16
N ASN A 125 -3.53 8.27 -7.36
CA ASN A 125 -2.93 8.47 -8.68
C ASN A 125 -1.77 7.51 -8.96
N MET A 126 -1.51 6.57 -8.05
CA MET A 126 -0.49 5.51 -8.15
C MET A 126 -0.99 4.27 -7.41
N ILE A 127 -0.72 3.09 -7.94
CA ILE A 127 -1.04 1.80 -7.32
C ILE A 127 0.26 1.04 -7.00
N LEU A 128 0.35 0.51 -5.79
CA LEU A 128 1.40 -0.43 -5.38
C LEU A 128 0.71 -1.73 -4.95
N ASP A 129 0.89 -2.80 -5.71
CA ASP A 129 0.09 -4.02 -5.62
C ASP A 129 0.98 -5.27 -5.47
N ASP A 130 0.42 -6.26 -4.78
CA ASP A 130 0.99 -7.58 -4.54
C ASP A 130 -0.14 -8.60 -4.73
N GLY A 131 -0.11 -9.28 -5.87
CA GLY A 131 -1.08 -10.29 -6.29
C GLY A 131 -2.12 -9.79 -7.30
N GLY A 132 -2.24 -8.47 -7.48
CA GLY A 132 -3.10 -7.83 -8.49
C GLY A 132 -4.56 -7.65 -8.08
N ASP A 133 -4.92 -7.85 -6.81
CA ASP A 133 -6.31 -7.78 -6.35
C ASP A 133 -6.84 -6.34 -6.36
N LEU A 134 -6.04 -5.37 -5.90
CA LEU A 134 -6.41 -3.95 -5.92
C LEU A 134 -6.52 -3.44 -7.35
N THR A 135 -5.56 -3.81 -8.20
CA THR A 135 -5.57 -3.45 -9.63
C THR A 135 -6.83 -3.98 -10.31
N GLN A 136 -7.16 -5.27 -10.11
CA GLN A 136 -8.36 -5.88 -10.69
C GLN A 136 -9.63 -5.19 -10.18
N LEU A 137 -9.74 -4.97 -8.87
CA LEU A 137 -10.88 -4.29 -8.26
C LEU A 137 -11.10 -2.88 -8.85
N MET A 138 -10.03 -2.10 -9.01
CA MET A 138 -10.12 -0.77 -9.62
C MET A 138 -10.54 -0.82 -11.09
N HIS A 139 -10.04 -1.80 -11.87
CA HIS A 139 -10.46 -1.97 -13.26
C HIS A 139 -11.94 -2.35 -13.39
N ASP A 140 -12.45 -3.16 -12.46
CA ASP A 140 -13.83 -3.65 -12.52
C ASP A 140 -14.85 -2.67 -11.94
N LYS A 141 -14.52 -2.00 -10.83
CA LYS A 141 -15.48 -1.18 -10.07
C LYS A 141 -15.24 0.32 -10.14
N TYR A 142 -14.01 0.76 -10.42
CA TYR A 142 -13.64 2.18 -10.40
C TYR A 142 -12.89 2.64 -11.68
N PRO A 143 -13.38 2.27 -12.88
CA PRO A 143 -12.69 2.61 -14.14
C PRO A 143 -12.53 4.12 -14.37
N GLU A 144 -13.39 4.94 -13.77
CA GLU A 144 -13.29 6.40 -13.80
C GLU A 144 -12.09 6.93 -13.00
N LEU A 145 -11.75 6.30 -11.87
CA LEU A 145 -10.60 6.72 -11.05
C LEU A 145 -9.27 6.33 -11.70
N LEU A 146 -9.25 5.24 -12.48
CA LEU A 146 -8.05 4.80 -13.20
C LEU A 146 -7.55 5.83 -14.23
N GLN A 147 -8.38 6.77 -14.67
CA GLN A 147 -7.95 7.83 -15.60
C GLN A 147 -6.91 8.77 -14.97
N GLU A 148 -6.91 8.90 -13.65
CA GLU A 148 -5.96 9.72 -12.89
C GLU A 148 -4.75 8.90 -12.39
N VAL A 149 -4.79 7.57 -12.53
CA VAL A 149 -3.71 6.67 -12.12
C VAL A 149 -2.61 6.67 -13.17
N ARG A 150 -1.41 7.10 -12.74
CA ARG A 150 -0.22 7.23 -13.61
C ARG A 150 0.49 5.91 -13.83
N GLY A 151 0.29 4.93 -12.96
CA GLY A 151 0.74 3.57 -13.16
C GLY A 151 0.59 2.68 -11.94
N VAL A 152 0.89 1.40 -12.16
CA VAL A 152 0.93 0.35 -11.15
C VAL A 152 2.34 -0.25 -11.06
N SER A 153 2.82 -0.52 -9.86
CA SER A 153 3.95 -1.43 -9.62
C SER A 153 3.44 -2.72 -8.99
N GLU A 154 3.79 -3.87 -9.57
CA GLU A 154 3.35 -5.18 -9.09
C GLU A 154 4.55 -6.06 -8.71
N GLU A 155 4.51 -6.63 -7.51
CA GLU A 155 5.62 -7.36 -6.90
C GLU A 155 5.63 -8.86 -7.20
N THR A 156 4.50 -9.49 -7.55
CA THR A 156 4.42 -10.96 -7.64
C THR A 156 4.22 -11.51 -9.04
N THR A 157 4.74 -12.72 -9.26
CA THR A 157 4.49 -13.52 -10.46
C THR A 157 3.00 -13.60 -10.83
N THR A 158 2.12 -13.82 -9.85
CA THR A 158 0.66 -13.92 -10.09
C THR A 158 0.08 -12.61 -10.61
N GLY A 159 0.35 -11.49 -9.94
CA GLY A 159 -0.15 -10.20 -10.36
C GLY A 159 0.44 -9.76 -11.71
N VAL A 160 1.73 -10.02 -11.93
CA VAL A 160 2.40 -9.76 -13.22
C VAL A 160 1.72 -10.52 -14.36
N HIS A 161 1.38 -11.80 -14.16
CA HIS A 161 0.63 -12.56 -15.17
C HIS A 161 -0.73 -11.93 -15.47
N ARG A 162 -1.46 -11.46 -14.45
CA ARG A 162 -2.74 -10.74 -14.65
C ARG A 162 -2.54 -9.46 -15.45
N LEU A 163 -1.51 -8.67 -15.16
CA LEU A 163 -1.17 -7.45 -15.90
C LEU A 163 -0.85 -7.74 -17.37
N TYR A 164 -0.05 -8.78 -17.66
CA TYR A 164 0.22 -9.19 -19.04
C TYR A 164 -1.05 -9.66 -19.76
N ASP A 165 -1.94 -10.38 -19.10
CA ASP A 165 -3.20 -10.80 -19.70
C ASP A 165 -4.12 -9.61 -19.99
N MET A 166 -4.19 -8.62 -19.11
CA MET A 166 -4.89 -7.36 -19.38
C MET A 166 -4.28 -6.61 -20.56
N ALA A 167 -2.94 -6.53 -20.62
CA ALA A 167 -2.24 -5.86 -21.71
C ALA A 167 -2.49 -6.54 -23.06
N ARG A 168 -2.44 -7.88 -23.12
CA ARG A 168 -2.74 -8.66 -24.33
C ARG A 168 -4.19 -8.49 -24.79
N LYS A 169 -5.13 -8.32 -23.85
CA LYS A 169 -6.54 -8.07 -24.14
C LYS A 169 -6.83 -6.60 -24.47
N GLY A 170 -5.87 -5.70 -24.29
CA GLY A 170 -6.06 -4.25 -24.45
C GLY A 170 -6.93 -3.61 -23.35
N THR A 171 -7.04 -4.25 -22.18
CA THR A 171 -7.87 -3.78 -21.06
C THR A 171 -7.07 -3.13 -19.93
N LEU A 172 -5.74 -3.16 -19.98
CA LEU A 172 -4.90 -2.50 -18.99
C LEU A 172 -5.00 -0.97 -19.15
N ALA A 173 -5.52 -0.28 -18.14
CA ALA A 173 -5.89 1.13 -18.23
C ALA A 173 -4.72 2.10 -17.97
N CYS A 174 -3.63 1.66 -17.34
CA CYS A 174 -2.48 2.49 -17.02
C CYS A 174 -1.15 1.73 -17.22
N PRO A 175 -0.01 2.42 -17.36
CA PRO A 175 1.30 1.78 -17.42
C PRO A 175 1.58 0.91 -16.19
N ALA A 176 2.27 -0.21 -16.39
CA ALA A 176 2.64 -1.13 -15.32
C ALA A 176 4.14 -1.40 -15.29
N ILE A 177 4.72 -1.45 -14.09
CA ILE A 177 6.09 -1.89 -13.84
C ILE A 177 6.02 -3.25 -13.14
N ASN A 178 6.66 -4.25 -13.75
CA ASN A 178 6.89 -5.56 -13.18
C ASN A 178 8.12 -5.47 -12.26
N VAL A 179 7.90 -5.50 -10.95
CA VAL A 179 8.99 -5.47 -9.95
C VAL A 179 9.51 -6.89 -9.67
N ASN A 180 8.66 -7.91 -9.82
CA ASN A 180 8.99 -9.33 -9.58
C ASN A 180 10.25 -9.79 -10.35
N ASP A 181 10.43 -9.33 -11.59
CA ASP A 181 11.50 -9.77 -12.50
C ASP A 181 12.70 -8.79 -12.56
N SER A 182 12.97 -8.07 -11.46
CA SER A 182 14.10 -7.11 -11.35
C SER A 182 15.48 -7.78 -11.27
#